data_AF-A0A925SA43-F1
#
_entry.id   AF-A0A925SA43-F1
#
_cell.length_a   1.000
_cell.length_b   1.000
_cell.length_c   1.000
_cell.angle_alpha   90.00
_cell.angle_beta   90.00
_cell.angle_gamma   90.00
#
_symmetry.space_group_name_H-M   'P 1'
#
loop_
_entity.id
_entity.type
_entity.pdbx_description
1 polymer ?
#
loop_
_entity_poly.entity_id
_entity_poly.type
_entity_poly.pdbx_seq_one_letter_code
_entity_poly.pdbx_strand_id
1 'polypeptide(L)'
;VITSKFPWRDRHGKIKGTYGVSSDVTKLVKAQREATLLAHELQQKNEAYEEELLLAREIQQALAGEGFPEATASDQSHITFGARYIPISGLAGDFFEVMKMSEDCYGLLICDVMGHGVRSALIVAMLRGLLEKQRAQATEPGLFLQGLNDGLAAILERAGTTMFATAFFGVIDLEAGTFKYACGGHPGPIISGKGGVRQIASERSQKGPGLGLIKGACYPTNEIQLSEINRMVLFTDGVLEAENQSGEPFFENRLMEIIGAKAGEPLESLLDGVLSSVLAFSEGQRFDDDVCLLGIDVTRNGNGAKPVFQPNQSR
;
A
#
# COMPACT_ATOMS: atom_id res chain seq x y z
N VAL A 1 44.00 34.24 3.36
CA VAL A 1 43.66 35.65 3.61
C VAL A 1 42.80 36.14 2.47
N ILE A 2 41.65 36.75 2.75
CA ILE A 2 40.86 37.47 1.74
C ILE A 2 41.10 38.96 1.98
N THR A 3 41.37 39.70 0.91
CA THR A 3 41.62 41.15 0.98
C THR A 3 40.66 41.89 0.09
N SER A 4 39.90 42.82 0.67
CA SER A 4 39.03 43.73 -0.08
C SER A 4 39.64 45.13 -0.07
N LYS A 5 39.72 45.76 -1.24
CA LYS A 5 40.21 47.14 -1.38
C LYS A 5 39.04 48.07 -1.63
N PHE A 6 39.00 49.17 -0.88
CA PHE A 6 37.97 50.18 -0.98
C PHE A 6 38.57 51.53 -1.36
N PRO A 7 37.90 52.34 -2.18
CA PRO A 7 38.35 53.69 -2.51
C PRO A 7 38.24 54.59 -1.28
N TRP A 8 39.33 55.25 -0.93
CA TRP A 8 39.33 56.28 0.09
C TRP A 8 38.98 57.62 -0.56
N ARG A 9 37.86 58.22 -0.16
CA ARG A 9 37.36 59.49 -0.69
C ARG A 9 37.52 60.58 0.37
N ASP A 10 37.80 61.80 -0.08
CA ASP A 10 37.73 62.98 0.78
C ASP A 10 36.29 63.43 1.03
N ARG A 11 36.11 64.47 1.85
CA ARG A 11 34.80 65.06 2.19
C ARG A 11 34.02 65.64 1.00
N HIS A 12 34.66 65.78 -0.16
CA HIS A 12 34.05 66.25 -1.41
C HIS A 12 33.81 65.10 -2.40
N GLY A 13 33.99 63.85 -1.96
CA GLY A 13 33.75 62.64 -2.76
C GLY A 13 34.87 62.29 -3.74
N LYS A 14 35.97 63.05 -3.78
CA LYS A 14 37.10 62.80 -4.69
C LYS A 14 37.98 61.68 -4.14
N ILE A 15 38.30 60.69 -4.97
CA ILE A 15 39.17 59.56 -4.59
C ILE A 15 40.59 60.09 -4.33
N LYS A 16 41.12 59.83 -3.14
CA LYS A 16 42.47 60.23 -2.70
C LYS A 16 43.43 59.05 -2.55
N GLY A 17 42.90 57.83 -2.42
CA GLY A 17 43.72 56.62 -2.32
C GLY A 17 42.86 55.36 -2.21
N THR A 18 43.45 54.28 -1.74
CA THR A 18 42.73 53.03 -1.41
C THR A 18 43.17 52.55 -0.04
N TYR A 19 42.26 51.92 0.70
CA TYR A 19 42.59 51.16 1.90
C TYR A 19 42.14 49.71 1.72
N GLY A 20 42.85 48.78 2.35
CA GLY A 20 42.57 47.35 2.26
C GLY A 20 42.26 46.76 3.63
N VAL A 21 41.23 45.94 3.71
CA VAL A 21 40.96 45.09 4.88
C VAL A 21 41.35 43.66 4.51
N SER A 22 42.20 43.04 5.33
CA SER A 22 42.63 41.64 5.15
C SER A 22 42.16 40.80 6.32
N SER A 23 41.40 39.74 6.04
CA SER A 23 40.90 38.81 7.06
C SER A 23 41.59 37.46 6.93
N ASP A 24 42.04 36.89 8.06
CA ASP A 24 42.48 35.50 8.08
C ASP A 24 41.25 34.58 8.00
N VAL A 25 41.09 33.96 6.83
CA VAL A 25 40.01 33.02 6.53
C VAL A 25 40.48 31.57 6.58
N THR A 26 41.68 31.28 7.11
CA THR A 26 42.26 29.93 7.07
C THR A 26 41.34 28.90 7.72
N LYS A 27 40.72 29.22 8.87
CA LYS A 27 39.75 28.33 9.53
C LYS A 27 38.49 28.13 8.67
N LEU A 28 37.98 29.19 8.06
CA LEU A 28 36.78 29.14 7.22
C LEU A 28 37.01 28.33 5.94
N VAL A 29 38.15 28.52 5.27
CA VAL A 29 38.52 27.75 4.08
C VAL A 29 38.76 26.28 4.42
N LYS A 30 39.36 25.96 5.58
CA LYS A 30 39.52 24.56 6.04
C LYS A 30 38.17 23.91 6.31
N ALA A 31 37.30 24.56 7.08
CA ALA A 31 35.96 24.07 7.37
C ALA A 31 35.12 23.89 6.09
N GLN A 32 35.23 24.81 5.13
CA GLN A 32 34.55 24.69 3.84
C GLN A 32 35.05 23.48 3.04
N ARG A 33 36.37 23.25 3.00
CA ARG A 33 36.95 22.07 2.33
C ARG A 33 36.51 20.76 3.00
N GLU A 34 36.55 20.71 4.33
CA GLU A 34 36.07 19.54 5.10
C GLU A 34 34.59 19.28 4.83
N ALA A 35 33.74 20.31 4.84
CA ALA A 35 32.33 20.19 4.52
C ALA A 35 32.10 19.70 3.09
N THR A 36 32.88 20.17 2.11
CA THR A 36 32.81 19.67 0.73
C THR A 36 33.22 18.21 0.60
N LEU A 37 34.28 17.78 1.31
CA LEU A 37 34.73 16.39 1.32
C LEU A 37 33.68 15.46 1.95
N LEU A 38 33.13 15.85 3.11
CA LEU A 38 32.07 15.10 3.78
C LEU A 38 30.79 15.03 2.94
N ALA A 39 30.40 16.13 2.28
CA ALA A 39 29.26 16.15 1.37
C ALA A 39 29.47 15.19 0.19
N HIS A 40 30.68 15.13 -0.36
CA HIS A 40 31.00 14.18 -1.42
C HIS A 40 30.97 12.73 -0.96
N GLU A 41 31.50 12.42 0.24
CA GLU A 41 31.44 11.07 0.81
C GLU A 41 29.99 10.65 1.11
N LEU A 42 29.17 11.54 1.66
CA LEU A 42 27.76 11.30 1.91
C LEU A 42 27.02 11.02 0.60
N GLN A 43 27.30 11.80 -0.45
CA GLN A 43 26.71 11.61 -1.77
C GLN A 43 27.04 10.23 -2.34
N GLN A 44 28.31 9.81 -2.31
CA GLN A 44 28.73 8.49 -2.78
C GLN A 44 28.04 7.36 -2.00
N LYS A 45 27.91 7.50 -0.68
CA LYS A 45 27.21 6.52 0.15
C LYS A 45 25.72 6.47 -0.16
N ASN A 46 25.07 7.61 -0.36
CA ASN A 46 23.66 7.67 -0.74
C ASN A 46 23.45 7.00 -2.10
N GLU A 47 24.30 7.27 -3.10
CA GLU A 47 24.23 6.64 -4.42
C GLU A 47 24.33 5.11 -4.31
N ALA A 48 25.28 4.59 -3.53
CA ALA A 48 25.41 3.15 -3.30
C ALA A 48 24.17 2.55 -2.60
N TYR A 49 23.61 3.23 -1.61
CA TYR A 49 22.37 2.79 -0.95
C TYR A 49 21.16 2.83 -1.89
N GLU A 50 21.06 3.85 -2.75
CA GLU A 50 20.00 3.92 -3.77
C GLU A 50 20.09 2.77 -4.75
N GLU A 51 21.30 2.40 -5.20
CA GLU A 51 21.52 1.21 -6.04
C GLU A 51 21.06 -0.09 -5.35
N GLU A 52 21.41 -0.29 -4.07
CA GLU A 52 20.95 -1.47 -3.31
C GLU A 52 19.42 -1.49 -3.15
N LEU A 53 18.79 -0.34 -2.92
CA LEU A 53 17.34 -0.24 -2.85
C LEU A 53 16.68 -0.54 -4.20
N LEU A 54 17.26 -0.10 -5.31
CA LEU A 54 16.76 -0.42 -6.65
C LEU A 54 16.73 -1.93 -6.89
N LEU A 55 17.81 -2.64 -6.54
CA LEU A 55 17.86 -4.10 -6.67
C LEU A 55 16.78 -4.79 -5.81
N ALA A 56 16.57 -4.33 -4.59
CA ALA A 56 15.52 -4.86 -3.73
C ALA A 56 14.12 -4.63 -4.31
N ARG A 57 13.90 -3.47 -4.96
CA ARG A 57 12.63 -3.16 -5.65
C ARG A 57 12.39 -4.07 -6.82
N GLU A 58 13.41 -4.31 -7.64
CA GLU A 58 13.31 -5.22 -8.78
C GLU A 58 12.89 -6.63 -8.32
N ILE A 59 13.42 -7.11 -7.20
CA ILE A 59 13.02 -8.41 -6.63
C ILE A 59 11.55 -8.37 -6.17
N GLN A 60 11.12 -7.32 -5.44
CA GLN A 60 9.72 -7.22 -5.02
C GLN A 60 8.76 -7.17 -6.20
N GLN A 61 9.11 -6.42 -7.26
CA GLN A 61 8.32 -6.33 -8.48
C GLN A 61 8.29 -7.66 -9.24
N ALA A 62 9.40 -8.38 -9.32
CA ALA A 62 9.45 -9.69 -9.95
C ALA A 62 8.64 -10.75 -9.18
N LEU A 63 8.47 -10.57 -7.86
CA LEU A 63 7.60 -11.41 -7.03
C LEU A 63 6.12 -10.96 -7.04
N ALA A 64 5.83 -9.76 -7.53
CA ALA A 64 4.47 -9.30 -7.72
C ALA A 64 3.85 -10.00 -8.94
N GLY A 65 2.59 -10.42 -8.84
CA GLY A 65 1.88 -11.03 -9.96
C GLY A 65 1.73 -10.06 -11.14
N GLU A 66 1.63 -10.59 -12.37
CA GLU A 66 1.59 -9.82 -13.63
C GLU A 66 0.26 -9.06 -13.88
N GLY A 67 -0.49 -8.73 -12.83
CA GLY A 67 -1.76 -8.03 -12.91
C GLY A 67 -2.95 -8.90 -12.53
N PHE A 68 -4.15 -8.45 -12.89
CA PHE A 68 -5.37 -9.18 -12.58
C PHE A 68 -5.54 -10.39 -13.50
N PRO A 69 -6.06 -11.52 -12.99
CA PRO A 69 -6.43 -12.63 -13.84
C PRO A 69 -7.51 -12.19 -14.83
N GLU A 70 -7.57 -12.84 -16.00
CA GLU A 70 -8.66 -12.61 -16.94
C GLU A 70 -10.00 -12.82 -16.25
N ALA A 71 -10.79 -11.74 -16.21
CA ALA A 71 -12.14 -11.75 -15.70
C ALA A 71 -13.00 -12.65 -16.60
N THR A 72 -13.46 -13.78 -16.08
CA THR A 72 -14.44 -14.59 -16.77
C THR A 72 -15.80 -13.91 -16.66
N ALA A 73 -16.50 -13.85 -17.78
CA ALA A 73 -17.94 -13.69 -17.76
C ALA A 73 -18.50 -15.11 -17.74
N SER A 74 -19.04 -15.54 -16.59
CA SER A 74 -19.94 -16.69 -16.62
C SER A 74 -21.25 -16.24 -17.27
N ASP A 75 -22.09 -17.20 -17.70
CA ASP A 75 -23.41 -16.87 -18.26
C ASP A 75 -24.26 -16.00 -17.31
N GLN A 76 -23.96 -16.05 -15.99
CA GLN A 76 -24.77 -15.43 -14.95
C GLN A 76 -24.12 -14.20 -14.29
N SER A 77 -22.79 -14.12 -14.22
CA SER A 77 -22.10 -13.02 -13.52
C SER A 77 -20.78 -12.62 -14.20
N HIS A 78 -20.41 -11.35 -14.05
CA HIS A 78 -19.14 -10.79 -14.49
C HIS A 78 -18.44 -10.13 -13.31
N ILE A 79 -17.14 -10.38 -13.17
CA ILE A 79 -16.30 -9.77 -12.16
C ILE A 79 -15.32 -8.78 -12.79
N THR A 80 -15.03 -7.67 -12.13
CA THR A 80 -14.02 -6.70 -12.58
C THR A 80 -13.15 -6.32 -11.40
N PHE A 81 -11.85 -6.19 -11.65
CA PHE A 81 -10.86 -5.83 -10.66
C PHE A 81 -10.20 -4.51 -11.02
N GLY A 82 -9.90 -3.69 -10.01
CA GLY A 82 -9.14 -2.45 -10.13
C GLY A 82 -8.27 -2.26 -8.89
N ALA A 83 -7.11 -1.64 -9.02
CA ALA A 83 -6.26 -1.35 -7.86
C ALA A 83 -5.56 -0.01 -7.98
N ARG A 84 -5.21 0.56 -6.84
CA ARG A 84 -4.28 1.68 -6.72
C ARG A 84 -3.27 1.35 -5.66
N TYR A 85 -2.00 1.59 -5.98
CA TYR A 85 -0.90 1.31 -5.07
C TYR A 85 0.09 2.46 -5.10
N ILE A 86 0.28 3.12 -3.95
CA ILE A 86 1.15 4.28 -3.78
C ILE A 86 2.11 3.98 -2.62
N PRO A 87 3.29 3.42 -2.91
CA PRO A 87 4.31 3.20 -1.90
C PRO A 87 5.02 4.52 -1.55
N ILE A 88 5.28 4.77 -0.27
CA ILE A 88 6.00 5.96 0.20
C ILE A 88 7.50 5.75 0.17
N SER A 89 7.93 4.61 0.69
CA SER A 89 9.29 4.17 0.51
C SER A 89 9.27 3.30 -0.73
N GLY A 90 10.21 3.46 -1.67
CA GLY A 90 10.07 2.68 -2.91
C GLY A 90 10.15 1.16 -2.71
N LEU A 91 10.37 0.66 -1.49
CA LEU A 91 10.08 -0.71 -1.07
C LEU A 91 8.76 -0.78 -0.31
N ALA A 92 7.89 -1.67 -0.75
CA ALA A 92 6.55 -1.88 -0.26
C ALA A 92 6.50 -2.73 1.02
N GLY A 93 5.87 -2.24 2.08
CA GLY A 93 5.42 -3.08 3.21
C GLY A 93 4.06 -3.74 2.92
N ASP A 94 3.25 -3.05 2.13
CA ASP A 94 1.92 -3.48 1.73
C ASP A 94 1.94 -4.27 0.43
N PHE A 95 1.06 -5.25 0.31
CA PHE A 95 0.80 -5.88 -0.98
C PHE A 95 -0.58 -6.50 -1.06
N PHE A 96 -1.05 -6.69 -2.29
CA PHE A 96 -2.25 -7.46 -2.58
C PHE A 96 -1.97 -8.50 -3.66
N GLU A 97 -2.88 -9.47 -3.76
CA GLU A 97 -2.86 -10.49 -4.79
C GLU A 97 -4.28 -10.96 -5.14
N VAL A 98 -4.54 -11.11 -6.43
CA VAL A 98 -5.78 -11.70 -6.95
C VAL A 98 -5.43 -13.01 -7.64
N MET A 99 -5.83 -14.12 -7.04
CA MET A 99 -5.51 -15.46 -7.51
C MET A 99 -6.72 -16.08 -8.21
N LYS A 100 -6.58 -16.44 -9.49
CA LYS A 100 -7.56 -17.33 -10.13
C LYS A 100 -7.35 -18.75 -9.62
N MET A 101 -8.36 -19.33 -8.99
CA MET A 101 -8.35 -20.67 -8.40
C MET A 101 -9.03 -21.71 -9.29
N SER A 102 -10.09 -21.30 -9.97
CA SER A 102 -10.78 -22.04 -11.04
C SER A 102 -11.40 -21.04 -12.02
N GLU A 103 -12.25 -21.48 -12.96
CA GLU A 103 -12.92 -20.56 -13.90
C GLU A 103 -13.83 -19.54 -13.21
N ASP A 104 -14.48 -19.94 -12.11
CA ASP A 104 -15.48 -19.15 -11.38
C ASP A 104 -15.05 -18.78 -9.95
N CYS A 105 -13.83 -19.16 -9.55
CA CYS A 105 -13.33 -18.96 -8.19
C CYS A 105 -12.08 -18.08 -8.15
N TYR A 106 -12.15 -17.01 -7.35
CA TYR A 106 -11.12 -15.98 -7.21
C TYR A 106 -10.75 -15.75 -5.75
N GLY A 107 -9.48 -15.91 -5.40
CA GLY A 107 -8.91 -15.53 -4.12
C GLY A 107 -8.44 -14.08 -4.13
N LEU A 108 -8.72 -13.34 -3.07
CA LEU A 108 -8.39 -11.94 -2.86
C LEU A 108 -7.58 -11.82 -1.58
N LEU A 109 -6.31 -11.45 -1.68
CA LEU A 109 -5.45 -11.20 -0.54
C LEU A 109 -5.05 -9.74 -0.51
N ILE A 110 -5.09 -9.14 0.67
CA ILE A 110 -4.41 -7.89 0.97
C ILE A 110 -3.69 -8.05 2.30
N CYS A 111 -2.47 -7.53 2.36
CA CYS A 111 -1.59 -7.62 3.52
C CYS A 111 -0.90 -6.28 3.72
N ASP A 112 -0.65 -5.97 4.98
CA ASP A 112 0.21 -4.88 5.42
C ASP A 112 1.19 -5.46 6.46
N VAL A 113 2.47 -5.16 6.29
CA VAL A 113 3.53 -5.62 7.19
C VAL A 113 3.93 -4.49 8.11
N MET A 114 3.99 -4.76 9.42
CA MET A 114 4.44 -3.80 10.42
C MET A 114 5.74 -3.07 10.01
N GLY A 115 5.65 -1.75 9.90
CA GLY A 115 6.78 -0.86 9.60
C GLY A 115 7.13 -0.77 8.12
N HIS A 116 8.08 0.11 7.78
CA HIS A 116 8.38 0.44 6.38
C HIS A 116 9.84 0.09 5.98
N GLY A 117 10.08 0.07 4.66
CA GLY A 117 11.40 -0.09 4.06
C GLY A 117 11.88 -1.55 3.94
N VAL A 118 13.21 -1.75 4.00
CA VAL A 118 13.84 -3.05 3.66
C VAL A 118 13.34 -4.21 4.53
N ARG A 119 13.09 -3.97 5.81
CA ARG A 119 12.67 -5.04 6.74
C ARG A 119 11.27 -5.55 6.42
N SER A 120 10.29 -4.68 6.23
CA SER A 120 8.94 -5.09 5.86
C SER A 120 8.92 -5.72 4.46
N ALA A 121 9.70 -5.17 3.54
CA ALA A 121 9.86 -5.72 2.20
C ALA A 121 10.35 -7.19 2.16
N LEU A 122 11.29 -7.55 3.04
CA LEU A 122 11.75 -8.94 3.18
C LEU A 122 10.64 -9.86 3.70
N ILE A 123 9.80 -9.39 4.63
CA ILE A 123 8.66 -10.15 5.12
C ILE A 123 7.61 -10.33 4.01
N VAL A 124 7.36 -9.30 3.19
CA VAL A 124 6.51 -9.42 1.99
C VAL A 124 7.02 -10.52 1.07
N ALA A 125 8.33 -10.57 0.79
CA ALA A 125 8.92 -11.62 -0.03
C ALA A 125 8.74 -13.03 0.58
N MET A 126 8.89 -13.16 1.91
CA MET A 126 8.64 -14.42 2.62
C MET A 126 7.17 -14.83 2.53
N LEU A 127 6.24 -13.89 2.73
CA LEU A 127 4.81 -14.14 2.61
C LEU A 127 4.46 -14.61 1.19
N ARG A 128 4.93 -13.92 0.15
CA ARG A 128 4.74 -14.33 -1.25
C ARG A 128 5.26 -15.75 -1.52
N GLY A 129 6.41 -16.13 -0.94
CA GLY A 129 6.90 -17.50 -1.01
C GLY A 129 6.00 -18.53 -0.29
N LEU A 130 5.38 -18.14 0.84
CA LEU A 130 4.43 -18.98 1.57
C LEU A 130 3.08 -19.10 0.86
N LEU A 131 2.64 -18.06 0.14
CA LEU A 131 1.39 -18.06 -0.63
C LEU A 131 1.35 -19.18 -1.66
N GLU A 132 2.42 -19.33 -2.44
CA GLU A 132 2.49 -20.36 -3.48
C GLU A 132 2.38 -21.78 -2.88
N LYS A 133 2.96 -22.00 -1.71
CA LYS A 133 2.82 -23.27 -0.98
C LYS A 133 1.38 -23.50 -0.49
N GLN A 134 0.69 -22.45 -0.05
CA GLN A 134 -0.62 -22.53 0.59
C GLN A 134 -1.79 -22.49 -0.41
N ARG A 135 -1.51 -22.23 -1.69
CA ARG A 135 -2.49 -22.08 -2.78
C ARG A 135 -3.49 -23.23 -2.88
N ALA A 136 -3.09 -24.45 -2.58
CA ALA A 136 -3.98 -25.62 -2.60
C ALA A 136 -5.11 -25.57 -1.54
N GLN A 137 -4.94 -24.79 -0.47
CA GLN A 137 -5.93 -24.63 0.61
C GLN A 137 -6.68 -23.29 0.52
N ALA A 138 -6.44 -22.50 -0.54
CA ALA A 138 -7.00 -21.16 -0.64
C ALA A 138 -8.53 -21.11 -0.78
N THR A 139 -9.23 -22.24 -1.01
CA THR A 139 -10.70 -22.27 -1.02
C THR A 139 -11.32 -22.20 0.38
N GLU A 140 -10.52 -22.42 1.43
CA GLU A 140 -10.93 -22.36 2.84
C GLU A 140 -10.13 -21.23 3.54
N PRO A 141 -10.65 -19.98 3.57
CA PRO A 141 -9.90 -18.80 3.96
C PRO A 141 -9.23 -18.86 5.34
N GLY A 142 -9.90 -19.45 6.32
CA GLY A 142 -9.36 -19.61 7.67
C GLY A 142 -8.14 -20.54 7.71
N LEU A 143 -8.19 -21.67 6.99
CA LEU A 143 -7.06 -22.61 6.89
C LEU A 143 -5.92 -22.00 6.07
N PHE A 144 -6.26 -21.23 5.04
CA PHE A 144 -5.28 -20.49 4.26
C PHE A 144 -4.48 -19.52 5.14
N LEU A 145 -5.15 -18.63 5.88
CA LEU A 145 -4.46 -17.70 6.79
C LEU A 145 -3.72 -18.40 7.93
N GLN A 146 -4.27 -19.50 8.46
CA GLN A 146 -3.58 -20.30 9.48
C GLN A 146 -2.26 -20.86 8.94
N GLY A 147 -2.24 -21.39 7.72
CA GLY A 147 -1.02 -21.89 7.09
C GLY A 147 0.03 -20.82 6.86
N LEU A 148 -0.38 -19.61 6.43
CA LEU A 148 0.51 -18.46 6.31
C LEU A 148 1.07 -18.02 7.67
N ASN A 149 0.20 -17.92 8.68
CA ASN A 149 0.60 -17.57 10.04
C ASN A 149 1.62 -18.55 10.60
N ASP A 150 1.38 -19.86 10.47
CA ASP A 150 2.27 -20.89 11.01
C ASP A 150 3.63 -20.90 10.29
N GLY A 151 3.62 -20.71 8.97
CA GLY A 151 4.84 -20.56 8.18
C GLY A 151 5.64 -19.33 8.58
N LEU A 152 4.98 -18.16 8.66
CA LEU A 152 5.62 -16.91 9.03
C LEU A 152 6.12 -16.94 10.47
N ALA A 153 5.30 -17.37 11.43
CA ALA A 153 5.67 -17.47 12.84
C ALA A 153 6.92 -18.35 13.04
N ALA A 154 7.01 -19.48 12.33
CA ALA A 154 8.18 -20.35 12.40
C ALA A 154 9.46 -19.69 11.86
N ILE A 155 9.35 -18.85 10.82
CA ILE A 155 10.49 -18.09 10.26
C ILE A 155 10.93 -17.01 11.26
N LEU A 156 9.97 -16.23 11.78
CA LEU A 156 10.25 -15.11 12.68
C LEU A 156 10.80 -15.57 14.04
N GLU A 157 10.25 -16.66 14.59
CA GLU A 157 10.74 -17.30 15.83
C GLU A 157 12.22 -17.68 15.69
N ARG A 158 12.60 -18.28 14.55
CA ARG A 158 14.00 -18.66 14.28
C ARG A 158 14.91 -17.46 14.06
N ALA A 159 14.39 -16.38 13.48
CA ALA A 159 15.13 -15.14 13.26
C ALA A 159 15.25 -14.27 14.53
N GLY A 160 14.48 -14.56 15.58
CA GLY A 160 14.45 -13.77 16.81
C GLY A 160 13.88 -12.36 16.61
N THR A 161 12.95 -12.19 15.66
CA THR A 161 12.37 -10.88 15.33
C THR A 161 10.90 -10.80 15.73
N THR A 162 10.44 -9.62 16.13
CA THR A 162 9.06 -9.35 16.58
C THR A 162 8.27 -8.57 15.52
N MET A 163 8.31 -9.04 14.28
CA MET A 163 7.52 -8.48 13.18
C MET A 163 6.20 -9.24 13.06
N PHE A 164 5.21 -8.65 12.39
CA PHE A 164 3.97 -9.33 12.02
C PHE A 164 3.39 -8.68 10.77
N ALA A 165 2.38 -9.32 10.19
CA ALA A 165 1.61 -8.76 9.11
C ALA A 165 0.11 -8.82 9.42
N THR A 166 -0.61 -7.75 9.14
CA THR A 166 -2.06 -7.81 9.05
C THR A 166 -2.43 -8.42 7.69
N ALA A 167 -3.49 -9.22 7.64
CA ALA A 167 -3.98 -9.77 6.37
C ALA A 167 -5.50 -9.91 6.34
N PHE A 168 -6.08 -9.70 5.16
CA PHE A 168 -7.44 -10.11 4.85
C PHE A 168 -7.39 -11.01 3.62
N PHE A 169 -8.06 -12.16 3.72
CA PHE A 169 -8.17 -13.09 2.61
C PHE A 169 -9.62 -13.49 2.36
N GLY A 170 -10.08 -13.33 1.13
CA GLY A 170 -11.43 -13.65 0.69
C GLY A 170 -11.44 -14.53 -0.56
N VAL A 171 -12.49 -15.31 -0.73
CA VAL A 171 -12.72 -16.19 -1.88
C VAL A 171 -14.09 -15.88 -2.42
N ILE A 172 -14.13 -15.41 -3.66
CA ILE A 172 -15.36 -15.25 -4.43
C ILE A 172 -15.57 -16.52 -5.23
N ASP A 173 -16.72 -17.15 -5.06
CA ASP A 173 -17.20 -18.26 -5.88
C ASP A 173 -18.45 -17.80 -6.65
N LEU A 174 -18.28 -17.57 -7.95
CA LEU A 174 -19.34 -17.08 -8.84
C LEU A 174 -20.38 -18.17 -9.14
N GLU A 175 -20.00 -19.44 -9.12
CA GLU A 175 -20.90 -20.57 -9.38
C GLU A 175 -21.76 -20.84 -8.14
N ALA A 176 -21.14 -20.94 -6.96
CA ALA A 176 -21.86 -21.10 -5.70
C ALA A 176 -22.60 -19.82 -5.28
N GLY A 177 -22.21 -18.66 -5.82
CA GLY A 177 -22.77 -17.37 -5.45
C GLY A 177 -22.42 -16.95 -4.02
N THR A 178 -21.24 -17.32 -3.54
CA THR A 178 -20.80 -17.06 -2.16
C THR A 178 -19.50 -16.25 -2.11
N PHE A 179 -19.33 -15.52 -1.02
CA PHE A 179 -18.07 -14.89 -0.65
C PHE A 179 -17.67 -15.37 0.74
N LYS A 180 -16.60 -16.16 0.81
CA LYS A 180 -16.00 -16.62 2.07
C LYS A 180 -14.78 -15.78 2.41
N TYR A 181 -14.55 -15.46 3.68
CA TYR A 181 -13.36 -14.71 4.06
C TYR A 181 -12.87 -15.01 5.47
N ALA A 182 -11.60 -14.69 5.70
CA ALA A 182 -10.96 -14.67 7.01
C ALA A 182 -10.10 -13.41 7.15
N CYS A 183 -9.95 -12.93 8.38
CA CYS A 183 -9.21 -11.71 8.68
C CYS A 183 -8.20 -11.97 9.81
N GLY A 184 -6.94 -11.63 9.58
CA GLY A 184 -5.85 -11.65 10.54
C GLY A 184 -5.42 -10.25 10.93
N GLY A 185 -6.19 -9.59 11.79
CA GLY A 185 -5.88 -8.25 12.29
C GLY A 185 -6.06 -7.07 11.33
N HIS A 186 -6.29 -7.32 10.03
CA HIS A 186 -6.41 -6.26 9.01
C HIS A 186 -7.74 -5.47 9.10
N PRO A 187 -7.80 -4.24 8.58
CA PRO A 187 -9.05 -3.57 8.31
C PRO A 187 -9.96 -4.43 7.43
N GLY A 188 -11.24 -4.44 7.78
CA GLY A 188 -12.23 -5.18 7.01
C GLY A 188 -12.62 -4.44 5.73
N PRO A 189 -12.88 -5.13 4.61
CA PRO A 189 -13.33 -4.48 3.38
C PRO A 189 -14.65 -3.73 3.57
N ILE A 190 -14.83 -2.66 2.79
CA ILE A 190 -16.13 -2.01 2.64
C ILE A 190 -16.85 -2.63 1.45
N ILE A 191 -18.06 -3.11 1.69
CA ILE A 191 -18.93 -3.64 0.64
C ILE A 191 -20.11 -2.69 0.41
N SER A 192 -20.57 -2.64 -0.84
CA SER A 192 -21.82 -1.96 -1.21
C SER A 192 -22.68 -2.88 -2.07
N GLY A 193 -23.98 -2.85 -1.82
CA GLY A 193 -24.96 -3.66 -2.54
C GLY A 193 -26.38 -3.39 -2.08
N LYS A 194 -27.25 -4.42 -2.12
CA LYS A 194 -28.68 -4.26 -1.78
C LYS A 194 -28.92 -3.78 -0.35
N GLY A 195 -28.02 -4.13 0.58
CA GLY A 195 -28.09 -3.73 1.99
C GLY A 195 -27.50 -2.34 2.29
N GLY A 196 -27.12 -1.57 1.26
CA GLY A 196 -26.37 -0.32 1.43
C GLY A 196 -24.86 -0.55 1.52
N VAL A 197 -24.16 0.43 2.09
CA VAL A 197 -22.71 0.39 2.31
C VAL A 197 -22.42 -0.03 3.75
N ARG A 198 -21.55 -1.01 3.94
CA ARG A 198 -21.11 -1.47 5.26
C ARG A 198 -19.73 -2.08 5.21
N GLN A 199 -19.02 -2.03 6.33
CA GLN A 199 -17.78 -2.77 6.51
C GLN A 199 -18.06 -4.20 6.99
N ILE A 200 -17.27 -5.17 6.54
CA ILE A 200 -17.30 -6.57 7.01
C ILE A 200 -16.09 -6.84 7.90
N ALA A 201 -16.05 -7.96 8.62
CA ALA A 201 -14.97 -8.24 9.57
C ALA A 201 -14.76 -7.06 10.55
N SER A 202 -15.82 -6.46 11.11
CA SER A 202 -15.68 -5.36 12.07
C SER A 202 -15.65 -5.88 13.52
N GLU A 203 -16.24 -7.05 13.77
CA GLU A 203 -16.29 -7.65 15.09
C GLU A 203 -15.05 -8.49 15.40
N ARG A 204 -14.58 -8.44 16.66
CA ARG A 204 -13.44 -9.26 17.12
C ARG A 204 -13.67 -10.76 16.94
N SER A 205 -14.93 -11.21 17.05
CA SER A 205 -15.35 -12.61 16.85
C SER A 205 -15.10 -13.11 15.42
N GLN A 206 -14.97 -12.20 14.45
CA GLN A 206 -14.79 -12.50 13.02
C GLN A 206 -13.31 -12.52 12.61
N LYS A 207 -12.38 -12.22 13.54
CA LYS A 207 -10.95 -12.05 13.25
C LYS A 207 -10.07 -13.01 14.06
N GLY A 208 -8.94 -13.39 13.47
CA GLY A 208 -7.76 -13.89 14.17
C GLY A 208 -6.72 -12.78 14.43
N PRO A 209 -5.63 -13.09 15.15
CA PRO A 209 -4.51 -12.16 15.36
C PRO A 209 -3.74 -11.91 14.05
N GLY A 210 -2.92 -10.86 14.00
CA GLY A 210 -1.97 -10.65 12.90
C GLY A 210 -1.09 -11.87 12.65
N LEU A 211 -0.75 -12.12 11.39
CA LEU A 211 0.07 -13.24 10.96
C LEU A 211 1.47 -13.15 11.58
N GLY A 212 1.98 -14.27 12.08
CA GLY A 212 3.31 -14.37 12.68
C GLY A 212 3.35 -14.10 14.19
N LEU A 213 2.26 -13.59 14.78
CA LEU A 213 2.22 -13.27 16.21
C LEU A 213 2.03 -14.50 17.11
N ILE A 214 1.09 -15.38 16.75
CA ILE A 214 0.68 -16.51 17.59
C ILE A 214 0.65 -17.76 16.72
N LYS A 215 1.63 -18.65 16.94
CA LYS A 215 1.68 -19.95 16.26
C LYS A 215 0.45 -20.80 16.59
N GLY A 216 -0.15 -21.44 15.60
CA GLY A 216 -1.36 -22.23 15.74
C GLY A 216 -2.62 -21.42 16.03
N ALA A 217 -2.60 -20.11 15.75
CA ALA A 217 -3.80 -19.27 15.86
C ALA A 217 -4.87 -19.72 14.87
N CYS A 218 -6.13 -19.67 15.30
CA CYS A 218 -7.29 -19.93 14.46
C CYS A 218 -7.80 -18.64 13.82
N TYR A 219 -8.22 -18.75 12.57
CA TYR A 219 -8.82 -17.66 11.79
C TYR A 219 -10.24 -18.06 11.40
N PRO A 220 -11.29 -17.44 11.97
CA PRO A 220 -12.67 -17.77 11.62
C PRO A 220 -12.94 -17.54 10.14
N THR A 221 -13.54 -18.53 9.49
CA THR A 221 -14.09 -18.37 8.12
C THR A 221 -15.51 -17.86 8.25
N ASN A 222 -15.78 -16.72 7.64
CA ASN A 222 -17.08 -16.08 7.57
C ASN A 222 -17.60 -16.21 6.14
N GLU A 223 -18.91 -16.24 5.96
CA GLU A 223 -19.55 -16.36 4.66
C GLU A 223 -20.65 -15.32 4.49
N ILE A 224 -20.68 -14.69 3.31
CA ILE A 224 -21.72 -13.76 2.88
C ILE A 224 -22.22 -14.23 1.53
N GLN A 225 -23.53 -14.10 1.31
CA GLN A 225 -24.10 -14.36 0.01
C GLN A 225 -23.59 -13.33 -0.98
N LEU A 226 -23.03 -13.77 -2.11
CA LEU A 226 -22.47 -12.86 -3.10
C LEU A 226 -23.54 -11.88 -3.58
N SER A 227 -24.82 -12.28 -3.60
CA SER A 227 -26.00 -11.45 -3.93
C SER A 227 -26.14 -10.14 -3.14
N GLU A 228 -25.49 -10.04 -1.97
CA GLU A 228 -25.45 -8.82 -1.15
C GLU A 228 -24.34 -7.85 -1.56
N ILE A 229 -23.41 -8.29 -2.39
CA ILE A 229 -22.22 -7.55 -2.81
C ILE A 229 -22.37 -7.20 -4.29
N ASN A 230 -22.35 -5.92 -4.59
CA ASN A 230 -22.18 -5.41 -5.96
C ASN A 230 -20.77 -4.86 -6.14
N ARG A 231 -20.22 -4.25 -5.09
CA ARG A 231 -18.85 -3.74 -5.08
C ARG A 231 -18.20 -3.98 -3.73
N MET A 232 -16.92 -4.25 -3.75
CA MET A 232 -16.07 -4.41 -2.56
C MET A 232 -14.79 -3.62 -2.74
N VAL A 233 -14.37 -2.91 -1.70
CA VAL A 233 -13.10 -2.19 -1.65
C VAL A 233 -12.33 -2.66 -0.43
N LEU A 234 -11.18 -3.27 -0.68
CA LEU A 234 -10.17 -3.59 0.31
C LEU A 234 -9.14 -2.46 0.33
N PHE A 235 -8.57 -2.20 1.49
CA PHE A 235 -7.65 -1.08 1.68
C PHE A 235 -6.70 -1.35 2.85
N THR A 236 -5.50 -0.77 2.78
CA THR A 236 -4.57 -0.74 3.91
C THR A 236 -4.82 0.48 4.79
N ASP A 237 -4.25 0.48 5.99
CA ASP A 237 -4.42 1.51 7.01
C ASP A 237 -3.87 2.88 6.59
N GLY A 238 -2.90 2.96 5.69
CA GLY A 238 -2.44 4.24 5.11
C GLY A 238 -3.56 5.10 4.50
N VAL A 239 -4.69 4.49 4.11
CA VAL A 239 -5.91 5.22 3.68
C VAL A 239 -6.65 5.84 4.88
N LEU A 240 -6.74 5.11 5.98
CA LEU A 240 -7.47 5.50 7.18
C LEU A 240 -6.70 6.46 8.07
N GLU A 241 -5.37 6.30 8.12
CA GLU A 241 -4.45 7.04 8.98
C GLU A 241 -4.01 8.38 8.40
N ALA A 242 -4.32 8.67 7.13
CA ALA A 242 -4.03 9.98 6.53
C ALA A 242 -4.62 11.12 7.39
N GLU A 243 -3.76 12.01 7.87
CA GLU A 243 -4.11 13.08 8.82
C GLU A 243 -4.32 14.42 8.13
N ASN A 244 -5.33 15.17 8.58
CA ASN A 244 -5.49 16.58 8.17
C ASN A 244 -4.58 17.52 8.99
N GLN A 245 -4.61 18.83 8.68
CA GLN A 245 -3.82 19.86 9.41
C GLN A 245 -4.07 19.93 10.92
N SER A 246 -5.16 19.33 11.42
CA SER A 246 -5.48 19.27 12.84
C SER A 246 -5.02 17.96 13.50
N GLY A 247 -4.34 17.07 12.76
CA GLY A 247 -3.96 15.74 13.22
C GLY A 247 -5.15 14.77 13.36
N GLU A 248 -6.29 15.06 12.71
CA GLU A 248 -7.42 14.15 12.71
C GLU A 248 -7.29 13.17 11.53
N PRO A 249 -7.34 11.85 11.76
CA PRO A 249 -7.22 10.88 10.68
C PRO A 249 -8.50 10.76 9.86
N PHE A 250 -8.39 10.19 8.67
CA PHE A 250 -9.47 10.09 7.70
C PHE A 250 -10.65 9.22 8.20
N PHE A 251 -10.34 8.10 8.87
CA PHE A 251 -11.29 7.12 9.40
C PHE A 251 -12.22 6.43 8.38
N GLU A 252 -12.74 5.27 8.79
CA GLU A 252 -13.57 4.37 7.96
C GLU A 252 -14.90 5.01 7.52
N ASN A 253 -15.49 5.88 8.35
CA ASN A 253 -16.77 6.51 8.05
C ASN A 253 -16.72 7.38 6.79
N ARG A 254 -15.68 8.19 6.62
CA ARG A 254 -15.50 9.04 5.42
C ARG A 254 -15.29 8.18 4.17
N LEU A 255 -14.56 7.08 4.31
CA LEU A 255 -14.35 6.13 3.22
C LEU A 255 -15.67 5.47 2.78
N MET A 256 -16.50 5.04 3.74
CA MET A 256 -17.84 4.49 3.46
C MET A 256 -18.76 5.53 2.78
N GLU A 257 -18.74 6.79 3.22
CA GLU A 257 -19.51 7.87 2.61
C GLU A 257 -19.13 8.08 1.13
N ILE A 258 -17.84 8.10 0.83
CA ILE A 258 -17.34 8.26 -0.55
C ILE A 258 -17.73 7.07 -1.41
N ILE A 259 -17.51 5.85 -0.92
CA ILE A 259 -17.87 4.63 -1.65
C ILE A 259 -19.38 4.61 -1.93
N GLY A 260 -20.21 5.02 -0.96
CA GLY A 260 -21.66 5.13 -1.14
C GLY A 260 -22.07 6.19 -2.15
N ALA A 261 -21.48 7.39 -2.07
CA ALA A 261 -21.77 8.49 -3.00
C ALA A 261 -21.37 8.14 -4.45
N LYS A 262 -20.31 7.35 -4.63
CA LYS A 262 -19.75 6.95 -5.92
C LYS A 262 -20.13 5.54 -6.36
N ALA A 263 -21.09 4.89 -5.70
CA ALA A 263 -21.44 3.49 -5.97
C ALA A 263 -21.89 3.23 -7.43
N GLY A 264 -22.42 4.23 -8.12
CA GLY A 264 -22.80 4.14 -9.53
C GLY A 264 -21.71 4.50 -10.55
N GLU A 265 -20.55 4.99 -10.10
CA GLU A 265 -19.43 5.33 -10.98
C GLU A 265 -18.65 4.06 -11.39
N PRO A 266 -17.95 4.06 -12.54
CA PRO A 266 -17.02 3.00 -12.91
C PRO A 266 -15.98 2.74 -11.81
N LEU A 267 -15.56 1.49 -11.65
CA LEU A 267 -14.63 1.08 -10.58
C LEU A 267 -13.37 1.95 -10.52
N GLU A 268 -12.73 2.17 -11.67
CA GLU A 268 -11.53 3.01 -11.79
C GLU A 268 -11.77 4.44 -11.30
N SER A 269 -12.89 5.06 -11.70
CA SER A 269 -13.26 6.41 -11.27
C SER A 269 -13.56 6.50 -9.77
N LEU A 270 -14.13 5.44 -9.18
CA LEU A 270 -14.31 5.36 -7.74
C LEU A 270 -12.96 5.29 -7.03
N LEU A 271 -12.03 4.44 -7.48
CA LEU A 271 -10.72 4.30 -6.85
C LEU A 271 -9.91 5.61 -6.94
N ASP A 272 -9.92 6.26 -8.10
CA ASP A 272 -9.31 7.59 -8.28
C ASP A 272 -9.99 8.65 -7.41
N GLY A 273 -11.31 8.58 -7.27
CA GLY A 273 -12.10 9.44 -6.41
C GLY A 273 -11.73 9.29 -4.93
N VAL A 274 -11.58 8.05 -4.46
CA VAL A 274 -11.13 7.76 -3.08
C VAL A 274 -9.75 8.36 -2.84
N LEU A 275 -8.77 8.06 -3.71
CA LEU A 275 -7.42 8.62 -3.58
C LEU A 275 -7.42 10.15 -3.55
N SER A 276 -8.15 10.78 -4.48
CA SER A 276 -8.22 12.24 -4.57
C SER A 276 -8.82 12.86 -3.31
N SER A 277 -9.83 12.20 -2.72
CA SER A 277 -10.45 12.65 -1.48
C SER A 277 -9.50 12.52 -0.29
N VAL A 278 -8.74 11.42 -0.19
CA VAL A 278 -7.75 11.24 0.89
C VAL A 278 -6.62 12.26 0.74
N LEU A 279 -6.10 12.47 -0.46
CA LEU A 279 -5.07 13.49 -0.73
C LEU A 279 -5.55 14.91 -0.43
N ALA A 280 -6.79 15.24 -0.77
CA ALA A 280 -7.36 16.56 -0.49
C ALA A 280 -7.61 16.79 1.02
N PHE A 281 -7.84 15.72 1.77
CA PHE A 281 -7.98 15.77 3.23
C PHE A 281 -6.62 15.89 3.93
N SER A 282 -5.62 15.19 3.40
CA SER A 282 -4.29 15.08 4.01
C SER A 282 -3.54 16.41 4.05
N GLU A 283 -2.85 16.68 5.16
CA GLU A 283 -1.97 17.82 5.28
C GLU A 283 -0.84 17.76 4.23
N GLY A 284 -0.61 18.87 3.52
CA GLY A 284 0.45 18.95 2.53
C GLY A 284 0.22 18.09 1.27
N GLN A 285 -0.97 17.49 1.11
CA GLN A 285 -1.34 16.67 -0.05
C GLN A 285 -0.38 15.50 -0.31
N ARG A 286 0.02 14.83 0.76
CA ARG A 286 0.88 13.64 0.70
C ARG A 286 0.28 12.51 1.53
N PHE A 287 0.74 11.29 1.28
CA PHE A 287 0.51 10.18 2.18
C PHE A 287 1.68 10.08 3.16
N ASP A 288 1.40 9.61 4.37
CA ASP A 288 2.42 9.36 5.41
C ASP A 288 2.68 7.85 5.64
N ASP A 289 1.82 6.96 5.12
CA ASP A 289 2.10 5.51 4.94
C ASP A 289 1.79 4.99 3.52
N ASP A 290 2.23 3.77 3.20
CA ASP A 290 1.89 3.06 1.96
C ASP A 290 0.36 2.99 1.78
N VAL A 291 -0.12 3.29 0.58
CA VAL A 291 -1.56 3.23 0.28
C VAL A 291 -1.84 2.14 -0.73
N CYS A 292 -2.64 1.16 -0.31
CA CYS A 292 -3.18 0.12 -1.17
C CYS A 292 -4.71 0.19 -1.20
N LEU A 293 -5.28 0.19 -2.40
CA LEU A 293 -6.70 0.00 -2.65
C LEU A 293 -6.88 -1.15 -3.65
N LEU A 294 -7.73 -2.11 -3.34
CA LEU A 294 -8.18 -3.16 -4.25
C LEU A 294 -9.71 -3.12 -4.34
N GLY A 295 -10.19 -2.77 -5.52
CA GLY A 295 -11.60 -2.71 -5.87
C GLY A 295 -12.06 -3.93 -6.66
N ILE A 296 -13.27 -4.39 -6.37
CA ILE A 296 -13.94 -5.48 -7.07
C ILE A 296 -15.38 -5.09 -7.36
N ASP A 297 -15.79 -5.20 -8.62
CA ASP A 297 -17.19 -5.14 -9.03
C ASP A 297 -17.71 -6.53 -9.39
N VAL A 298 -18.90 -6.85 -8.89
CA VAL A 298 -19.63 -8.08 -9.18
C VAL A 298 -20.94 -7.70 -9.85
N THR A 299 -20.99 -7.82 -11.17
CA THR A 299 -22.18 -7.54 -11.97
C THR A 299 -22.90 -8.86 -12.26
N ARG A 300 -24.21 -8.89 -12.08
CA ARG A 300 -25.03 -10.05 -12.46
C ARG A 300 -25.70 -9.75 -13.79
N ASN A 301 -25.60 -10.68 -14.74
CA ASN A 301 -26.35 -10.58 -15.98
C ASN A 301 -27.83 -10.83 -15.66
N GLY A 302 -28.58 -9.76 -15.36
CA GLY A 302 -30.02 -9.80 -15.57
C GLY A 302 -30.28 -10.05 -17.05
N ASN A 303 -31.22 -10.94 -17.39
CA ASN A 303 -31.62 -11.27 -18.77
C ASN A 303 -31.38 -10.11 -19.77
N GLY A 304 -30.30 -10.16 -20.55
CA GLY A 304 -30.22 -9.48 -21.85
C GLY A 304 -29.33 -8.25 -22.05
N ALA A 305 -28.30 -7.96 -21.24
CA ALA A 305 -27.34 -6.90 -21.60
C ALA A 305 -25.88 -7.29 -21.35
N LYS A 306 -25.15 -7.65 -22.41
CA LYS A 306 -23.69 -7.79 -22.37
C LYS A 306 -23.05 -6.40 -22.19
N PRO A 307 -22.18 -6.18 -21.19
CA PRO A 307 -21.40 -4.96 -21.11
C PRO A 307 -20.36 -4.89 -22.24
N VAL A 308 -20.13 -3.70 -22.76
CA VAL A 308 -19.10 -3.41 -23.77
C VAL A 308 -17.75 -3.29 -23.06
N PHE A 309 -16.81 -4.16 -23.42
CA PHE A 309 -15.46 -4.23 -22.87
C PHE A 309 -14.60 -3.07 -23.42
N GLN A 310 -13.83 -2.41 -22.55
CA GLN A 310 -12.63 -1.66 -22.94
C GLN A 310 -11.43 -2.27 -22.21
N PRO A 311 -10.34 -2.62 -22.90
CA PRO A 311 -9.17 -3.21 -22.28
C PRO A 311 -8.45 -2.19 -21.39
N ASN A 312 -8.23 -2.55 -20.12
CA ASN A 312 -7.42 -1.78 -19.17
C ASN A 312 -5.96 -1.75 -19.63
N GLN A 313 -5.38 -0.56 -19.70
CA GLN A 313 -3.93 -0.35 -19.75
C GLN A 313 -3.43 -0.19 -18.31
N SER A 314 -2.70 -1.18 -17.82
CA SER A 314 -1.94 -1.12 -16.56
C SER A 314 -0.72 -0.22 -16.71
N ARG A 315 -0.53 0.72 -15.79
CA ARG A 315 0.76 1.31 -15.42
C ARG A 315 0.79 1.57 -13.92
#